data_AF-A0A7M7PZU9-F1
#
_entry.id   AF-A0A7M7PZU9-F1
#
_cell.length_a   1.000
_cell.length_b   1.000
_cell.length_c   1.000
_cell.angle_alpha   90.00
_cell.angle_beta   90.00
_cell.angle_gamma   90.00
#
_symmetry.space_group_name_H-M   'P 1'
#
loop_
_entity.id
_entity.type
_entity.pdbx_description
1 polymer ?
#
loop_
_entity_poly.entity_id
_entity_poly.type
_entity_poly.pdbx_seq_one_letter_code
_entity_poly.pdbx_strand_id
1 'polypeptide(L)'
;MASCLSKENWEDLRKQARHLENEIDAKLVAFSKLGINMTLSHAPLETVPLLHEDHVFENMSSEIDSLLAKLLLLNGKMNDIHPNGVAMLHTIHRHKEILKDYNLEFRKIINNYVARKNQEELLNEPLIEKGYNNFPGLNRRDMFFKENQHIHKSTKPWMY
;
A
#
# COMPACT_ATOMS: atom_id res chain seq x y z
N MET A 1 -18.80 40.67 22.96
CA MET A 1 -17.55 39.97 23.31
C MET A 1 -17.54 38.49 22.89
N ALA A 2 -18.68 37.79 22.79
CA ALA A 2 -18.73 36.36 22.39
C ALA A 2 -18.25 36.05 20.95
N SER A 3 -18.33 37.00 20.01
CA SER A 3 -17.97 36.77 18.59
C SER A 3 -16.46 36.69 18.32
N CYS A 4 -15.60 37.10 19.26
CA CYS A 4 -14.14 37.03 19.08
C CYS A 4 -13.59 35.66 19.49
N LEU A 5 -14.10 35.09 20.60
CA LEU A 5 -13.72 33.74 21.05
C LEU A 5 -14.04 32.66 20.01
N SER A 6 -15.18 32.74 19.31
CA SER A 6 -15.52 31.75 18.28
C SER A 6 -14.59 31.81 17.06
N LYS A 7 -14.02 32.98 16.75
CA LYS A 7 -13.06 33.15 15.66
C LYS A 7 -11.68 32.62 16.05
N GLU A 8 -11.21 32.87 17.27
CA GLU A 8 -9.96 32.30 17.78
C GLU A 8 -10.04 30.77 17.80
N ASN A 9 -11.13 30.20 18.31
CA ASN A 9 -11.37 28.76 18.28
C ASN A 9 -11.37 28.18 16.86
N TRP A 10 -11.97 28.87 15.88
CA TRP A 10 -11.98 28.43 14.49
C TRP A 10 -10.58 28.43 13.86
N GLU A 11 -9.81 29.50 14.05
CA GLU A 11 -8.44 29.60 13.55
C GLU A 11 -7.54 28.51 14.13
N ASP A 12 -7.69 28.21 15.41
CA ASP A 12 -6.88 27.19 16.07
C ASP A 12 -7.23 25.77 15.61
N LEU A 13 -8.51 25.48 15.38
CA LEU A 13 -8.91 24.22 14.75
C LEU A 13 -8.30 24.08 13.36
N ARG A 14 -8.30 25.16 12.54
CA ARG A 14 -7.69 25.11 11.19
C ARG A 14 -6.20 24.81 11.22
N LYS A 15 -5.46 25.43 12.15
CA LYS A 15 -4.03 25.17 12.34
C LYS A 15 -3.79 23.72 12.75
N GLN A 16 -4.57 23.20 13.70
CA GLN A 16 -4.48 21.82 14.14
C GLN A 16 -4.77 20.83 13.00
N ALA A 17 -5.75 21.12 12.15
CA ALA A 17 -6.10 20.26 11.03
C ALA A 17 -4.95 20.19 10.03
N ARG A 18 -4.40 21.34 9.62
CA ARG A 18 -3.23 21.37 8.74
C ARG A 18 -2.02 20.65 9.32
N HIS A 19 -1.81 20.76 10.63
CA HIS A 19 -0.71 20.06 11.28
C HIS A 19 -0.90 18.54 11.21
N LEU A 20 -2.09 18.04 11.54
CA LEU A 20 -2.42 16.61 11.40
C LEU A 20 -2.34 16.14 9.94
N GLU A 21 -2.81 16.93 8.99
CA GLU A 21 -2.72 16.62 7.55
C GLU A 21 -1.26 16.44 7.11
N ASN A 22 -0.37 17.35 7.50
CA ASN A 22 1.05 17.26 7.18
C ASN A 22 1.72 16.02 7.81
N GLU A 23 1.35 15.69 9.06
CA GLU A 23 1.87 14.48 9.72
C GLU A 23 1.37 13.20 9.03
N ILE A 24 0.09 13.15 8.68
CA ILE A 24 -0.52 12.02 7.96
C ILE A 24 0.16 11.85 6.59
N ASP A 25 0.34 12.94 5.83
CA ASP A 25 1.00 12.91 4.53
C ASP A 25 2.43 12.35 4.63
N ALA A 26 3.24 12.89 5.55
CA ALA A 26 4.60 12.42 5.77
C ALA A 26 4.65 10.93 6.14
N LYS A 27 3.73 10.46 6.99
CA LYS A 27 3.66 9.05 7.37
C LYS A 27 3.15 8.17 6.24
N LEU A 28 2.15 8.59 5.47
CA LEU A 28 1.68 7.83 4.30
C LEU A 28 2.78 7.66 3.26
N VAL A 29 3.59 8.69 3.02
CA VAL A 29 4.76 8.59 2.13
C VAL A 29 5.78 7.59 2.65
N ALA A 30 6.10 7.63 3.95
CA ALA A 30 7.01 6.66 4.57
C ALA A 30 6.44 5.22 4.56
N PHE A 31 5.15 5.08 4.83
CA PHE A 31 4.42 3.81 4.87
C PHE A 31 4.33 3.17 3.48
N SER A 32 4.08 3.98 2.45
CA SER A 32 4.11 3.54 1.05
C SER A 32 5.50 3.06 0.62
N LYS A 33 6.58 3.72 1.08
CA LYS A 33 7.96 3.28 0.82
C LYS A 33 8.28 1.93 1.47
N LEU A 34 7.84 1.69 2.70
CA LEU A 34 7.94 0.35 3.31
C LEU A 34 7.19 -0.68 2.44
N GLY A 35 6.05 -0.28 1.89
CA GLY A 35 5.30 -1.08 0.93
C GLY A 35 6.06 -1.44 -0.36
N ILE A 36 6.92 -0.55 -0.87
CA ILE A 36 7.62 -0.71 -2.16
C ILE A 36 8.99 -1.37 -2.00
N ASN A 37 9.77 -1.03 -0.97
CA ASN A 37 11.15 -1.48 -0.79
C ASN A 37 11.29 -3.00 -0.70
N MET A 38 10.24 -3.71 -0.29
CA MET A 38 10.18 -5.18 -0.31
C MET A 38 10.40 -5.78 -1.72
N THR A 39 10.00 -5.08 -2.79
CA THR A 39 10.10 -5.58 -4.17
C THR A 39 11.55 -5.77 -4.67
N LEU A 40 12.52 -5.08 -4.05
CA LEU A 40 13.92 -5.08 -4.52
C LEU A 40 14.82 -6.06 -3.75
N SER A 41 14.40 -6.53 -2.57
CA SER A 41 15.17 -7.46 -1.72
C SER A 41 14.96 -8.94 -2.09
N HIS A 42 14.84 -9.27 -3.38
CA HIS A 42 14.97 -10.64 -3.90
C HIS A 42 16.44 -11.15 -3.84
N ALA A 43 17.16 -10.88 -2.74
CA ALA A 43 18.45 -11.50 -2.45
C ALA A 43 18.23 -12.61 -1.40
N PRO A 44 18.61 -13.86 -1.67
CA PRO A 44 18.30 -14.99 -0.80
C PRO A 44 19.32 -15.04 0.34
N LEU A 45 19.13 -14.25 1.39
CA LEU A 45 19.93 -14.37 2.61
C LEU A 45 19.07 -14.29 3.86
N GLU A 46 18.98 -15.44 4.52
CA GLU A 46 18.72 -15.65 5.95
C GLU A 46 17.46 -15.02 6.55
N THR A 47 16.41 -15.84 6.60
CA THR A 47 15.30 -16.06 7.56
C THR A 47 15.11 -15.22 8.86
N VAL A 48 15.70 -14.04 9.04
CA VAL A 48 15.66 -13.28 10.30
C VAL A 48 15.06 -11.86 10.21
N PRO A 49 14.94 -11.18 9.05
CA PRO A 49 14.31 -9.83 9.00
C PRO A 49 12.76 -9.76 8.99
N LEU A 50 12.03 -10.81 8.60
CA LEU A 50 10.59 -10.73 8.29
C LEU A 50 9.70 -10.32 9.49
N LEU A 51 9.98 -10.84 10.69
CA LEU A 51 9.19 -10.53 11.89
C LEU A 51 9.38 -9.08 12.35
N HIS A 52 10.56 -8.50 12.11
CA HIS A 52 10.82 -7.11 12.47
C HIS A 52 10.05 -6.15 11.55
N GLU A 53 9.91 -6.51 10.28
CA GLU A 53 9.19 -5.72 9.29
C GLU A 53 7.68 -5.70 9.53
N ASP A 54 7.09 -6.86 9.86
CA ASP A 54 5.67 -6.95 10.22
C ASP A 54 5.33 -6.07 11.42
N HIS A 55 6.16 -6.08 12.47
CA HIS A 55 5.95 -5.23 13.64
C HIS A 55 6.10 -3.74 13.31
N VAL A 56 7.05 -3.36 12.45
CA VAL A 56 7.23 -1.98 12.00
C VAL A 56 6.05 -1.51 11.15
N PHE A 57 5.51 -2.40 10.29
CA PHE A 57 4.31 -2.15 9.51
C PHE A 57 3.08 -1.96 10.41
N GLU A 58 2.83 -2.87 11.35
CA GLU A 58 1.71 -2.78 12.30
C GLU A 58 1.78 -1.51 13.16
N ASN A 59 2.97 -1.17 13.65
CA ASN A 59 3.17 0.04 14.45
C ASN A 59 2.88 1.32 13.64
N MET A 60 3.40 1.44 12.40
CA MET A 60 3.09 2.59 11.54
C MET A 60 1.61 2.62 11.14
N SER A 61 0.99 1.46 10.88
CA SER A 61 -0.44 1.35 10.59
C SER A 61 -1.26 1.92 11.75
N SER A 62 -0.99 1.47 12.98
CA SER A 62 -1.68 1.92 14.19
C SER A 62 -1.50 3.42 14.43
N GLU A 63 -0.31 3.95 14.17
CA GLU A 63 -0.02 5.36 14.31
C GLU A 63 -0.80 6.22 13.28
N ILE A 64 -0.85 5.78 12.01
CA ILE A 64 -1.62 6.46 10.97
C ILE A 64 -3.12 6.41 11.30
N ASP A 65 -3.64 5.26 11.75
CA ASP A 65 -5.03 5.14 12.20
C ASP A 65 -5.35 6.11 13.34
N SER A 66 -4.45 6.24 14.32
CA SER A 66 -4.59 7.20 15.43
C SER A 66 -4.64 8.64 14.93
N LEU A 67 -3.79 9.02 13.96
CA LEU A 67 -3.81 10.36 13.37
C LEU A 67 -5.07 10.63 12.55
N LEU A 68 -5.52 9.65 11.75
CA LEU A 68 -6.78 9.74 10.99
C LEU A 68 -7.98 9.91 11.91
N ALA A 69 -8.03 9.18 13.03
CA ALA A 69 -9.08 9.31 14.04
C ALA A 69 -9.08 10.69 14.70
N LYS A 70 -7.90 11.23 15.01
CA LYS A 70 -7.75 12.61 15.54
C LYS A 70 -8.24 13.65 14.53
N LEU A 71 -7.89 13.51 13.24
CA LEU A 71 -8.34 14.42 12.19
C LEU A 71 -9.86 14.33 11.98
N LEU A 72 -10.44 13.13 12.05
CA LEU A 72 -11.90 12.94 12.02
C LEU A 72 -12.59 13.68 13.18
N LEU A 73 -12.09 13.52 14.41
CA LEU A 73 -12.64 14.22 15.58
C LEU A 73 -12.53 15.73 15.42
N LEU A 74 -11.40 16.22 14.94
CA LEU A 74 -11.18 17.64 14.71
C LEU A 74 -12.12 18.21 13.63
N ASN A 75 -12.34 17.46 12.55
CA ASN A 75 -13.32 17.79 11.52
C ASN A 75 -14.75 17.81 12.07
N GLY A 76 -15.06 16.94 13.04
CA GLY A 76 -16.32 16.99 13.81
C GLY A 76 -16.46 18.31 14.57
N LYS A 77 -15.45 18.68 15.37
CA LYS A 77 -15.42 19.95 16.12
C LYS A 77 -15.55 21.18 15.21
N MET A 78 -14.92 21.15 14.04
CA MET A 78 -15.05 22.20 13.03
C MET A 78 -16.48 22.32 12.49
N ASN A 79 -17.16 21.20 12.32
CA ASN A 79 -18.54 21.14 11.83
C ASN A 79 -19.54 21.64 12.88
N ASP A 80 -19.22 21.49 14.17
CA ASP A 80 -20.05 21.97 15.29
C ASP A 80 -20.00 23.50 15.44
N ILE A 81 -18.93 24.15 14.96
CA ILE A 81 -18.90 25.63 14.89
C ILE A 81 -19.81 26.09 13.77
N HIS A 82 -20.87 26.82 14.13
CA HIS A 82 -21.83 27.34 13.17
C HIS A 82 -21.13 28.17 12.08
N PRO A 83 -21.11 27.71 10.81
CA PRO A 83 -20.34 28.35 9.76
C PRO A 83 -20.90 29.72 9.41
N ASN A 84 -20.11 30.76 9.72
CA ASN A 84 -20.49 32.14 9.46
C ASN A 84 -19.98 32.62 8.08
N GLY A 85 -20.33 31.87 7.03
CA GLY A 85 -20.04 32.23 5.64
C GLY A 85 -19.53 31.09 4.75
N VAL A 86 -19.60 31.34 3.45
CA VAL A 86 -19.30 30.38 2.37
C VAL A 86 -17.84 29.89 2.43
N ALA A 87 -16.88 30.77 2.73
CA ALA A 87 -15.47 30.40 2.87
C ALA A 87 -15.22 29.35 3.98
N MET A 88 -15.95 29.46 5.09
CA MET A 88 -15.85 28.53 6.21
C MET A 88 -16.43 27.17 5.84
N LEU A 89 -17.59 27.15 5.17
CA LEU A 89 -18.19 25.93 4.63
C LEU A 89 -17.26 25.19 3.67
N HIS A 90 -16.64 25.90 2.72
CA HIS A 90 -15.68 25.30 1.80
C HIS A 90 -14.47 24.73 2.53
N THR A 91 -13.98 25.41 3.57
CA THR A 91 -12.84 24.92 4.36
C THR A 91 -13.20 23.62 5.07
N ILE A 92 -14.36 23.55 5.73
CA ILE A 92 -14.84 22.32 6.39
C ILE A 92 -15.00 21.19 5.36
N HIS A 93 -15.58 21.50 4.21
CA HIS A 93 -15.76 20.53 3.13
C HIS A 93 -14.41 19.99 2.65
N ARG A 94 -13.43 20.87 2.43
CA ARG A 94 -12.08 20.49 1.99
C ARG A 94 -11.39 19.57 2.98
N HIS A 95 -11.44 19.87 4.27
CA HIS A 95 -10.88 19.00 5.30
C HIS A 95 -11.54 17.61 5.33
N LYS A 96 -12.85 17.53 5.05
CA LYS A 96 -13.55 16.24 4.92
C LYS A 96 -13.10 15.45 3.69
N GLU A 97 -12.86 16.12 2.56
CA GLU A 97 -12.34 15.48 1.35
C GLU A 97 -10.91 14.96 1.55
N ILE A 98 -10.03 15.79 2.10
CA ILE A 98 -8.64 15.41 2.41
C ILE A 98 -8.60 14.17 3.31
N LEU A 99 -9.43 14.13 4.37
CA LEU A 99 -9.54 12.97 5.24
C LEU A 99 -10.00 11.71 4.49
N LYS A 100 -10.94 11.84 3.55
CA LYS A 100 -11.39 10.71 2.72
C LYS A 100 -10.28 10.20 1.82
N ASP A 101 -9.54 11.10 1.18
CA ASP A 101 -8.42 10.77 0.30
C ASP A 101 -7.31 10.04 1.06
N TYR A 102 -6.95 10.51 2.26
CA TYR A 102 -5.99 9.83 3.12
C TYR A 102 -6.46 8.44 3.56
N ASN A 103 -7.74 8.28 3.91
CA ASN A 103 -8.31 6.96 4.22
C ASN A 103 -8.28 6.01 3.03
N LEU A 104 -8.46 6.52 1.81
CA LEU A 104 -8.38 5.71 0.60
C LEU A 104 -6.94 5.25 0.35
N GLU A 105 -5.98 6.18 0.41
CA GLU A 105 -4.57 5.84 0.17
C GLU A 105 -4.03 4.90 1.26
N PHE A 106 -4.38 5.13 2.52
CA PHE A 106 -4.01 4.24 3.62
C PHE A 106 -4.48 2.81 3.38
N ARG A 107 -5.76 2.63 3.05
CA ARG A 107 -6.33 1.31 2.74
C ARG A 107 -5.68 0.66 1.53
N LYS A 108 -5.34 1.44 0.51
CA LYS A 108 -4.63 0.96 -0.68
C LYS A 108 -3.24 0.44 -0.33
N ILE A 109 -2.49 1.13 0.54
CA ILE A 109 -1.18 0.68 1.01
C ILE A 109 -1.33 -0.63 1.80
N ILE A 110 -2.30 -0.74 2.71
CA ILE A 110 -2.60 -1.98 3.46
C ILE A 110 -2.92 -3.13 2.51
N ASN A 111 -3.85 -2.92 1.57
CA ASN A 111 -4.25 -3.96 0.62
C ASN A 111 -3.06 -4.43 -0.24
N ASN A 112 -2.18 -3.51 -0.64
CA ASN A 112 -0.96 -3.85 -1.35
C ASN A 112 -0.02 -4.71 -0.50
N TYR A 113 0.19 -4.34 0.78
CA TYR A 113 1.01 -5.12 1.71
C TYR A 113 0.45 -6.54 1.93
N VAL A 114 -0.86 -6.67 2.19
CA VAL A 114 -1.51 -7.98 2.38
C VAL A 114 -1.41 -8.84 1.12
N ALA A 115 -1.68 -8.26 -0.06
CA ALA A 115 -1.57 -8.99 -1.32
C ALA A 115 -0.15 -9.54 -1.55
N ARG A 116 0.89 -8.78 -1.15
CA ARG A 116 2.29 -9.22 -1.22
C ARG A 116 2.60 -10.31 -0.21
N LYS A 117 2.19 -10.15 1.05
CA LYS A 117 2.37 -11.18 2.09
C LYS A 117 1.75 -12.51 1.67
N ASN A 118 0.55 -12.48 1.09
CA ASN A 118 -0.11 -13.68 0.56
C ASN A 118 0.67 -14.29 -0.63
N GLN A 119 1.29 -13.48 -1.49
CA GLN A 119 2.14 -13.99 -2.59
C GLN A 119 3.41 -14.67 -2.06
N GLU A 120 4.01 -14.14 -1.00
CA GLU A 120 5.16 -14.75 -0.33
C GLU A 120 4.78 -16.07 0.36
N GLU A 121 3.60 -16.15 0.99
CA GLU A 121 3.08 -17.38 1.59
C GLU A 121 2.90 -18.49 0.54
N LEU A 122 2.36 -18.16 -0.64
CA LEU A 122 2.23 -19.09 -1.76
C LEU A 122 3.60 -19.54 -2.33
N LEU A 123 4.64 -18.72 -2.21
CA LEU A 123 6.02 -19.06 -2.64
C LEU A 123 6.82 -19.83 -1.59
N ASN A 124 6.49 -19.63 -0.30
CA ASN A 124 7.10 -20.31 0.85
C ASN A 124 6.37 -21.61 1.23
N GLU A 125 5.25 -21.93 0.60
CA GLU A 125 4.59 -23.23 0.75
C GLU A 125 5.60 -24.32 0.35
N PRO A 126 5.99 -25.22 1.27
CA PRO A 126 7.00 -26.22 0.97
C PRO A 126 6.54 -27.07 -0.22
N LEU A 127 7.38 -27.20 -1.24
CA LEU A 127 7.24 -28.18 -2.34
C LEU A 127 7.38 -29.63 -1.85
N ILE A 128 6.78 -29.96 -0.72
CA ILE A 128 6.76 -31.25 -0.05
C ILE A 128 5.37 -31.31 0.58
N GLU A 129 4.32 -31.81 -0.07
CA GLU A 129 4.08 -33.25 -0.20
C GLU A 129 2.82 -33.47 -1.07
N LYS A 130 2.96 -33.49 -2.41
CA LYS A 130 2.10 -34.38 -3.21
C LYS A 130 2.92 -35.63 -3.49
N GLY A 131 2.80 -36.58 -2.58
CA GLY A 131 3.53 -37.83 -2.59
C GLY A 131 3.37 -38.63 -3.89
N TYR A 132 4.47 -39.28 -4.24
CA TYR A 132 4.59 -40.58 -4.90
C TYR A 132 3.82 -40.80 -6.23
N ASN A 133 4.53 -40.66 -7.35
CA ASN A 133 5.03 -41.79 -8.17
C ASN A 133 5.31 -41.35 -9.61
N ASN A 134 6.51 -41.72 -10.09
CA ASN A 134 6.92 -41.92 -11.50
C ASN A 134 6.53 -40.85 -12.53
N PHE A 135 7.52 -40.09 -13.03
CA PHE A 135 7.87 -40.07 -14.47
C PHE A 135 9.18 -39.28 -14.66
N PRO A 136 10.25 -39.88 -15.20
CA PRO A 136 11.45 -39.15 -15.54
C PRO A 136 11.23 -38.46 -16.89
N GLY A 137 11.33 -37.14 -16.88
CA GLY A 137 11.34 -36.34 -18.10
C GLY A 137 10.13 -35.45 -18.21
N LEU A 138 10.35 -34.15 -18.00
CA LEU A 138 9.90 -33.05 -18.87
C LEU A 138 10.25 -31.74 -18.16
N ASN A 139 11.50 -31.35 -18.33
CA ASN A 139 12.02 -30.05 -17.98
C ASN A 139 11.25 -28.98 -18.78
N ARG A 140 10.27 -28.32 -18.15
CA ARG A 140 9.40 -27.29 -18.78
C ARG A 140 10.19 -26.17 -19.48
N ARG A 141 11.44 -25.94 -19.09
CA ARG A 141 12.34 -24.95 -19.71
C ARG A 141 12.82 -25.35 -21.12
N ASP A 142 12.88 -26.64 -21.44
CA ASP A 142 13.37 -27.11 -22.75
C ASP A 142 12.29 -27.11 -23.85
N MET A 143 11.02 -26.91 -23.48
CA MET A 143 9.91 -26.90 -24.43
C MET A 143 9.94 -25.66 -25.35
N PHE A 144 10.33 -24.51 -24.80
CA PHE A 144 10.38 -23.24 -25.54
C PHE A 144 11.57 -23.11 -26.50
N PHE A 145 12.64 -23.89 -26.31
CA PHE A 145 13.80 -23.88 -27.22
C PHE A 145 13.67 -24.87 -28.39
N LYS A 146 12.78 -25.87 -28.28
CA LYS A 146 12.60 -26.90 -29.32
C LYS A 146 11.57 -26.52 -30.38
N GLU A 147 10.66 -25.59 -30.12
CA GLU A 147 9.67 -25.15 -31.12
C GLU A 147 10.28 -24.33 -32.27
N ASN A 148 11.41 -23.66 -32.02
CA ASN A 148 12.08 -22.83 -33.04
C ASN A 148 13.00 -23.60 -34.02
N GLN A 149 13.18 -24.91 -33.87
CA GLN A 149 14.13 -25.67 -34.71
C GLN A 149 13.51 -26.53 -35.82
N HIS A 150 12.18 -26.54 -35.97
CA HIS A 150 11.51 -27.43 -36.93
C HIS A 150 10.98 -26.78 -38.22
N ILE A 151 11.28 -25.50 -38.50
CA ILE A 151 10.79 -24.87 -39.75
C ILE A 151 11.83 -24.87 -40.89
N HIS A 152 13.11 -25.21 -40.66
CA HIS A 152 14.15 -25.07 -41.70
C HIS A 152 14.95 -26.34 -42.05
N LYS A 153 14.45 -27.54 -41.75
CA LYS A 153 15.17 -28.79 -42.11
C LYS A 153 14.24 -29.92 -42.58
N SER A 154 13.65 -29.77 -43.77
CA SER A 154 13.23 -30.81 -44.74
C SER A 154 12.72 -30.03 -45.95
N THR A 155 13.31 -30.05 -47.15
CA THR A 155 13.83 -31.16 -47.93
C THR A 155 14.93 -30.67 -48.88
N LYS A 156 15.89 -31.56 -49.11
CA LYS A 156 17.19 -31.38 -49.76
C LYS A 156 17.15 -31.56 -51.31
N PRO A 157 18.29 -31.37 -52.01
CA PRO A 157 18.38 -30.95 -53.41
C PRO A 157 18.83 -32.05 -54.42
N TRP A 158 18.71 -31.72 -55.73
CA TRP A 158 19.23 -32.40 -56.95
C TRP A 158 18.68 -33.83 -57.20
N MET A 159 18.48 -34.39 -58.40
CA MET A 159 19.16 -34.27 -59.69
C MET A 159 18.43 -35.16 -60.74
N TYR A 160 18.66 -34.87 -62.03
CA TYR A 160 18.23 -35.51 -63.30
C TYR A 160 16.99 -34.97 -64.00
#